data_AF-A0A846SFT3-F1
#
_entry.id   AF-A0A846SFT3-F1
#
_cell.length_a   1.000
_cell.length_b   1.000
_cell.length_c   1.000
_cell.angle_alpha   90.00
_cell.angle_beta   90.00
_cell.angle_gamma   90.00
#
_symmetry.space_group_name_H-M   'P 1'
#
loop_
_entity.id
_entity.type
_entity.pdbx_description
1 polymer ?
#
loop_
_entity_poly.entity_id
_entity_poly.type
_entity_poly.pdbx_seq_one_letter_code
_entity_poly.pdbx_strand_id
1 'polypeptide(L)'
;MFSGTSGVVALIFYILLAVAWWKVFTKAGYPGILALIPIVNAIFLLRIAGMSGWWVLLYLVPIANVVLAIVVAVKVGARFGKGGVFSFFLLFVFSFIGYFILGFGDSRYRKA
;
A
#
# COMPACT_ATOMS: atom_id res chain seq x y z
N MET A 1 -13.12 24.59 -10.71
CA MET A 1 -12.87 25.58 -9.65
C MET A 1 -11.96 24.96 -8.60
N PHE A 2 -10.64 25.13 -8.71
CA PHE A 2 -9.72 24.86 -7.61
C PHE A 2 -9.16 26.22 -7.18
N SER A 3 -9.56 26.71 -6.01
CA SER A 3 -8.92 27.89 -5.43
C SER A 3 -7.46 27.53 -5.10
N GLY A 4 -6.52 28.48 -5.21
CA GLY A 4 -5.09 28.21 -4.98
C GLY A 4 -4.80 27.46 -3.66
N THR A 5 -5.58 27.74 -2.61
CA THR A 5 -5.52 27.05 -1.31
C THR A 5 -5.86 25.56 -1.40
N SER A 6 -6.90 25.19 -2.15
CA SER A 6 -7.29 23.78 -2.34
C SER A 6 -6.23 22.96 -3.09
N GLY A 7 -5.54 23.59 -4.06
CA GLY A 7 -4.44 22.95 -4.79
C GLY A 7 -3.22 22.69 -3.90
N VAL A 8 -2.86 23.64 -3.03
CA VAL A 8 -1.73 23.48 -2.10
C VAL A 8 -2.01 22.36 -1.07
N VAL A 9 -3.22 22.31 -0.51
CA VAL A 9 -3.60 21.27 0.46
C VAL A 9 -3.56 19.87 -0.19
N ALA A 10 -4.06 19.74 -1.41
CA ALA A 10 -4.01 18.47 -2.15
C ALA A 10 -2.56 18.01 -2.44
N LEU A 11 -1.68 18.95 -2.80
CA LEU A 11 -0.27 18.66 -3.05
C LEU A 11 0.45 18.16 -1.78
N ILE A 12 0.20 18.79 -0.63
CA ILE A 12 0.77 18.37 0.65
C ILE A 12 0.29 16.95 0.99
N PHE A 13 -1.01 16.67 0.86
CA PHE A 13 -1.56 15.34 1.10
C PHE A 13 -0.96 14.27 0.18
N TYR A 14 -0.76 14.60 -1.10
CA TYR A 14 -0.12 13.71 -2.06
C TYR A 14 1.33 13.38 -1.67
N ILE A 15 2.12 14.39 -1.28
CA ILE A 15 3.51 14.18 -0.84
C ILE A 15 3.55 13.30 0.41
N LEU A 16 2.68 13.57 1.39
CA LEU A 16 2.57 12.76 2.61
C LEU A 16 2.29 11.28 2.28
N LEU A 17 1.32 11.02 1.41
CA LEU A 17 1.02 9.66 0.93
C LEU A 17 2.22 9.00 0.24
N ALA A 18 2.87 9.73 -0.67
CA ALA A 18 4.03 9.23 -1.40
C ALA A 18 5.15 8.80 -0.44
N VAL A 19 5.41 9.58 0.62
CA VAL A 19 6.42 9.25 1.62
C VAL A 19 6.01 8.03 2.46
N ALA A 20 4.75 7.90 2.86
CA ALA A 20 4.28 6.73 3.61
C ALA A 20 4.48 5.43 2.81
N TRP A 21 4.08 5.43 1.54
CA TRP A 21 4.27 4.30 0.63
C TRP A 21 5.75 4.00 0.39
N TRP A 22 6.58 5.02 0.20
CA TRP A 22 8.03 4.87 0.10
C TRP A 22 8.60 4.14 1.31
N LYS A 23 8.19 4.56 2.52
CA LYS A 23 8.65 3.96 3.77
C LYS A 23 8.23 2.49 3.89
N VAL A 24 7.00 2.14 3.53
CA VAL A 24 6.53 0.74 3.52
C VAL A 24 7.40 -0.13 2.61
N PHE A 25 7.71 0.33 1.40
CA PHE A 25 8.53 -0.41 0.45
C PHE A 25 9.97 -0.56 0.94
N THR A 26 10.57 0.51 1.48
CA THR A 26 11.93 0.43 2.06
C THR A 26 11.99 -0.52 3.25
N LYS A 27 10.97 -0.53 4.13
CA LYS A 27 10.88 -1.50 5.23
C LYS A 27 10.76 -2.94 4.75
N ALA A 28 10.13 -3.16 3.60
CA ALA A 28 10.05 -4.48 2.99
C ALA A 28 11.33 -4.90 2.24
N GLY A 29 12.35 -4.03 2.18
CA GLY A 29 13.61 -4.27 1.50
C GLY A 29 13.59 -3.97 0.00
N TYR A 30 12.62 -3.18 -0.47
CA TYR A 30 12.55 -2.72 -1.86
C TYR A 30 12.89 -1.22 -1.97
N PRO A 31 13.44 -0.75 -3.10
CA PRO A 31 13.61 0.68 -3.33
C PRO A 31 12.27 1.43 -3.23
N GLY A 32 12.20 2.44 -2.36
CA GLY A 32 10.94 3.13 -2.09
C GLY A 32 10.35 3.87 -3.29
N ILE A 33 11.18 4.26 -4.26
CA ILE A 33 10.75 4.85 -5.55
C ILE A 33 9.79 3.95 -6.32
N LEU A 34 9.89 2.63 -6.16
CA LEU A 34 9.00 1.67 -6.81
C LEU A 34 7.55 1.81 -6.35
N ALA A 35 7.32 2.41 -5.17
CA ALA A 35 5.99 2.68 -4.67
C ALA A 35 5.28 3.82 -5.42
N LEU A 36 6.02 4.69 -6.13
CA LEU A 36 5.45 5.84 -6.83
C LEU A 36 5.08 5.56 -8.29
N ILE A 37 5.56 4.45 -8.85
CA ILE A 37 5.29 4.07 -10.24
C ILE A 37 4.05 3.13 -10.23
N PRO A 38 2.91 3.49 -10.84
CA PRO A 38 1.63 2.80 -10.60
C PRO A 38 1.62 1.29 -10.83
N ILE A 39 2.08 0.82 -12.00
CA ILE A 39 2.07 -0.62 -12.32
C ILE A 39 3.10 -1.38 -11.47
N VAL A 40 4.28 -0.78 -11.28
CA VAL A 40 5.36 -1.37 -10.49
C VAL A 40 4.95 -1.46 -9.02
N ASN A 41 4.28 -0.44 -8.50
CA ASN A 41 3.72 -0.42 -7.14
C ASN A 41 2.84 -1.65 -6.90
N ALA A 42 1.88 -1.93 -7.78
CA ALA A 42 0.98 -3.08 -7.62
C ALA A 42 1.73 -4.42 -7.64
N ILE A 43 2.69 -4.59 -8.56
CA ILE A 43 3.52 -5.80 -8.67
C ILE A 43 4.35 -6.02 -7.39
N PHE A 44 4.99 -4.97 -6.90
CA PHE A 44 5.84 -5.08 -5.71
C PHE A 44 5.01 -5.19 -4.43
N LEU A 45 3.83 -4.58 -4.35
CA LEU A 45 2.90 -4.78 -3.24
C LEU A 45 2.47 -6.25 -3.14
N LEU A 46 2.21 -6.90 -4.27
CA LEU A 46 1.98 -8.36 -4.32
C LEU A 46 3.20 -9.13 -3.80
N ARG A 47 4.43 -8.74 -4.18
CA ARG A 47 5.64 -9.37 -3.66
C ARG A 47 5.80 -9.17 -2.15
N ILE A 48 5.50 -7.98 -1.63
CA ILE A 48 5.46 -7.68 -0.20
C ILE A 48 4.42 -8.56 0.52
N ALA A 49 3.28 -8.81 -0.11
CA ALA A 49 2.28 -9.76 0.38
C ALA A 49 2.78 -11.22 0.38
N GLY A 50 3.92 -11.53 -0.24
CA GLY A 50 4.37 -12.90 -0.50
C GLY A 50 3.51 -13.58 -1.56
N MET A 51 3.17 -12.85 -2.62
CA MET A 51 2.45 -13.34 -3.80
C MET A 51 3.30 -13.14 -5.06
N SER A 52 3.01 -13.93 -6.09
CA SER A 52 3.58 -13.72 -7.42
C SER A 52 3.15 -12.37 -8.00
N GLY A 53 4.04 -11.68 -8.71
CA GLY A 53 3.70 -10.43 -9.39
C GLY A 53 2.64 -10.59 -10.49
N TRP A 54 2.46 -11.81 -11.03
CA TRP A 54 1.49 -12.12 -12.08
C TRP A 54 0.04 -11.91 -11.66
N TRP A 55 -0.25 -11.94 -10.36
CA TRP A 55 -1.58 -11.63 -9.84
C TRP A 55 -2.02 -10.19 -10.16
N VAL A 56 -1.10 -9.30 -10.57
CA VAL A 56 -1.43 -7.94 -11.00
C VAL A 56 -2.46 -7.91 -12.14
N LEU A 57 -2.47 -8.94 -13.00
CA LEU A 57 -3.43 -9.05 -14.10
C LEU A 57 -4.88 -9.15 -13.62
N LEU A 58 -5.12 -9.69 -12.42
CA LEU A 58 -6.48 -9.74 -11.86
C LEU A 58 -6.99 -8.36 -11.44
N TYR A 59 -6.13 -7.35 -11.28
CA TYR A 59 -6.61 -5.98 -11.08
C TYR A 59 -7.32 -5.43 -12.32
N LEU A 60 -7.13 -6.04 -13.50
CA LEU A 60 -7.84 -5.67 -14.74
C LEU A 60 -9.22 -6.32 -14.84
N VAL A 61 -9.49 -7.37 -14.05
CA VAL A 61 -10.76 -8.10 -14.07
C VAL A 61 -11.69 -7.49 -13.02
N PRO A 62 -12.87 -6.97 -13.41
CA PRO A 62 -13.86 -6.44 -12.46
C PRO A 62 -14.22 -7.47 -11.39
N ILE A 63 -14.50 -7.00 -10.16
CA ILE A 63 -14.80 -7.82 -8.97
C ILE A 63 -13.58 -8.57 -8.43
N ALA A 64 -12.85 -9.29 -9.29
CA ALA A 64 -11.61 -9.97 -8.91
C ALA A 64 -10.56 -8.98 -8.40
N ASN A 65 -10.51 -7.77 -8.95
CA ASN A 65 -9.66 -6.68 -8.48
C ASN A 65 -9.92 -6.31 -7.01
N VAL A 66 -11.18 -6.25 -6.58
CA VAL A 66 -11.58 -5.92 -5.20
C VAL A 66 -11.23 -7.07 -4.26
N VAL A 67 -11.57 -8.30 -4.65
CA VAL A 67 -11.24 -9.50 -3.85
C VAL A 67 -9.72 -9.61 -3.67
N LEU A 68 -8.95 -9.42 -4.75
CA LEU A 68 -7.50 -9.42 -4.70
C LEU A 68 -6.97 -8.31 -3.79
N ALA A 69 -7.51 -7.09 -3.88
CA ALA A 69 -7.09 -5.98 -3.03
C ALA A 69 -7.26 -6.30 -1.54
N ILE A 70 -8.38 -6.92 -1.15
CA ILE A 70 -8.62 -7.35 0.24
C ILE A 70 -7.62 -8.42 0.67
N VAL A 71 -7.39 -9.43 -0.18
CA VAL A 71 -6.41 -10.51 0.11
C VAL A 71 -5.01 -9.93 0.26
N VAL A 72 -4.61 -9.02 -0.63
CA VAL A 72 -3.31 -8.34 -0.57
C VAL A 72 -3.19 -7.52 0.71
N ALA A 73 -4.21 -6.75 1.07
CA ALA A 73 -4.22 -5.98 2.31
C ALA A 73 -4.00 -6.88 3.54
N VAL A 74 -4.75 -7.97 3.65
CA VAL A 74 -4.61 -8.96 4.75
C VAL A 74 -3.21 -9.54 4.80
N LYS A 75 -2.68 -9.99 3.66
CA LYS A 75 -1.35 -10.59 3.58
C LYS A 75 -0.23 -9.59 3.86
N VAL A 76 -0.31 -8.36 3.34
CA VAL A 76 0.64 -7.28 3.67
C VAL A 76 0.61 -7.02 5.17
N GLY A 77 -0.56 -6.80 5.77
CA GLY A 77 -0.64 -6.57 7.21
C GLY A 77 -0.06 -7.73 8.02
N ALA A 78 -0.33 -8.99 7.64
CA ALA A 78 0.27 -10.15 8.29
C ALA A 78 1.81 -10.15 8.23
N ARG A 79 2.39 -9.72 7.10
CA ARG A 79 3.85 -9.56 6.92
C ARG A 79 4.44 -8.48 7.81
N PHE A 80 3.65 -7.47 8.15
CA PHE A 80 4.01 -6.44 9.13
C PHE A 80 3.53 -6.73 10.56
N GLY A 81 3.09 -7.95 10.86
CA GLY A 81 2.66 -8.35 12.21
C GLY A 81 1.30 -7.80 12.63
N LYS A 82 0.44 -7.43 11.69
CA LYS A 82 -0.91 -6.93 11.93
C LYS A 82 -1.97 -8.01 11.66
N GLY A 83 -3.05 -7.98 12.42
CA GLY A 83 -4.17 -8.92 12.29
C GLY A 83 -5.13 -8.58 11.14
N GLY A 84 -6.02 -9.51 10.79
CA GLY A 84 -6.96 -9.36 9.67
C GLY A 84 -7.89 -8.15 9.77
N VAL A 85 -8.39 -7.81 10.97
CA VAL A 85 -9.23 -6.63 11.21
C VAL A 85 -8.48 -5.35 10.91
N PHE A 86 -7.24 -5.21 11.43
CA PHE A 86 -6.38 -4.08 11.11
C PHE A 86 -6.18 -3.97 9.60
N SER A 87 -5.85 -5.07 8.95
CA SER A 87 -5.57 -5.08 7.52
C SER A 87 -6.78 -4.69 6.68
N PHE A 88 -7.96 -5.23 6.99
CA PHE A 88 -9.17 -4.90 6.24
C PHE A 88 -9.55 -3.43 6.42
N PHE A 89 -9.67 -2.96 7.66
CA PHE A 89 -10.11 -1.59 7.88
C PHE A 89 -9.04 -0.56 7.54
N LEU A 90 -7.78 -0.79 7.85
CA LEU A 90 -6.74 0.24 7.71
C LEU A 90 -5.87 0.08 6.47
N LEU A 91 -5.77 -1.09 5.85
CA LEU A 91 -5.01 -1.24 4.60
C LEU A 91 -5.90 -1.32 3.36
N PHE A 92 -7.16 -1.74 3.50
CA PHE A 92 -8.13 -1.76 2.39
C PHE A 92 -9.10 -0.57 2.44
N VAL A 93 -9.89 -0.40 3.50
CA VAL A 93 -10.91 0.68 3.58
C VAL A 93 -10.28 2.06 3.79
N PHE A 94 -9.40 2.20 4.78
CA PHE A 94 -8.71 3.44 5.15
C PHE A 94 -7.22 3.37 4.86
N SER A 95 -6.88 2.90 3.66
CA SER A 95 -5.50 2.61 3.21
C SER A 95 -4.49 3.71 3.53
N PHE A 96 -4.86 4.98 3.38
CA PHE A 96 -4.04 6.15 3.76
C PHE A 96 -3.46 5.99 5.19
N ILE A 97 -4.33 5.73 6.17
CA ILE A 97 -3.94 5.68 7.58
C ILE A 97 -3.09 4.43 7.85
N GLY A 98 -3.50 3.26 7.34
CA GLY A 98 -2.78 2.03 7.61
C GLY A 98 -1.39 1.99 7.00
N TYR A 99 -1.20 2.51 5.78
CA TYR A 99 0.13 2.59 5.18
C TYR A 99 1.05 3.59 5.90
N PHE A 100 0.50 4.66 6.49
CA PHE A 100 1.25 5.53 7.42
C PHE A 100 1.71 4.78 8.67
N ILE A 101 0.80 4.03 9.29
CA ILE A 101 1.12 3.21 10.48
C ILE A 101 2.18 2.16 10.16
N LEU A 102 2.10 1.48 9.00
CA LEU A 102 3.11 0.51 8.58
C LEU A 102 4.45 1.18 8.25
N GLY A 103 4.41 2.30 7.52
CA GLY A 103 5.58 3.02 7.05
C GLY A 103 6.39 3.66 8.18
N PHE A 104 5.73 4.21 9.19
CA PHE A 104 6.39 4.96 10.27
C PHE A 104 6.34 4.31 11.65
N GLY A 105 5.40 3.40 11.90
CA GLY A 105 5.32 2.70 13.19
C GLY A 105 6.39 1.61 13.37
N ASP A 106 6.47 1.01 14.56
CA ASP A 106 7.53 0.05 14.89
C ASP A 106 7.42 -1.32 14.20
N SER A 107 6.35 -1.57 13.46
CA SER A 107 6.14 -2.84 12.75
C SER A 107 7.34 -3.18 11.86
N ARG A 108 7.89 -4.37 12.07
CA ARG A 108 8.96 -4.94 11.25
C ARG A 108 8.38 -5.86 10.19
N TYR A 109 8.89 -5.73 8.98
CA TYR A 109 8.51 -6.62 7.88
C TYR A 109 9.14 -8.01 8.08
N ARG A 110 8.33 -9.06 7.98
CA ARG A 110 8.75 -10.45 8.03
C ARG A 110 8.68 -11.05 6.63
N LYS A 111 9.85 -11.34 6.05
CA LYS A 111 9.93 -12.09 4.80
C LYS A 111 9.32 -13.48 4.98
N ALA A 112 8.68 -13.95 3.90
CA ALA A 112 8.21 -15.33 3.79
C ALA A 112 9.38 -16.29 3.67
#